data_AF-A0A0B3B272-F1
#
_entry.id   AF-A0A0B3B272-F1
#
_cell.length_a   1.000
_cell.length_b   1.000
_cell.length_c   1.000
_cell.angle_alpha   90.00
_cell.angle_beta   90.00
_cell.angle_gamma   90.00
#
_symmetry.space_group_name_H-M   'P 1'
#
loop_
_entity.id
_entity.type
_entity.pdbx_description
1 polymer ?
#
loop_
_entity_poly.entity_id
_entity_poly.type
_entity_poly.pdbx_seq_one_letter_code
_entity_poly.pdbx_strand_id
1 'polypeptide(L)'
;MSKITRSNTTRGRVLWLKAYDIPASEKYSKGRAITNLMELKDEKITNVISVKNFDDSLFMATKKGVVKRISLKHFSKPRASGIKAINFPPGDSDILIGVEVVKPKQEVLLATKKGKAIRFNAEDVREMGRASYGVTGIKLNGNDEVVSLEILDTKAILTITKKGYGKRSLVEDYRKTSRAGKGVINLKITDKTGEIVTTASVNDKDSIIITTAKGIVIRTSLENIRVMGRATQGVRIVKLQQGDYVTDLVKFIEIGEEG
;
A
#
# COMPACT_ATOMS: atom_id res chain seq x y z
N MET A 1 26.10 -5.17 8.70
CA MET A 1 24.90 -4.57 9.34
C MET A 1 23.68 -5.43 9.03
N SER A 2 23.13 -6.14 10.01
CA SER A 2 21.95 -6.99 9.82
C SER A 2 20.72 -6.12 9.53
N LYS A 3 20.22 -6.12 8.28
CA LYS A 3 18.90 -5.55 7.97
C LYS A 3 17.85 -6.35 8.74
N ILE A 4 17.08 -5.67 9.58
CA ILE A 4 15.94 -6.28 10.25
C ILE A 4 14.73 -6.06 9.35
N THR A 5 14.18 -7.15 8.84
CA THR A 5 12.98 -7.14 8.02
C THR A 5 11.78 -7.31 8.93
N ARG A 6 10.81 -6.40 8.83
CA ARG A 6 9.56 -6.46 9.58
C ARG A 6 8.42 -6.82 8.66
N SER A 7 7.55 -7.72 9.09
CA SER A 7 6.27 -7.95 8.42
C SER A 7 5.13 -7.38 9.26
N ASN A 8 4.18 -6.74 8.60
CA ASN A 8 2.92 -6.33 9.20
C ASN A 8 1.83 -7.30 8.76
N THR A 9 0.90 -7.65 9.64
CA THR A 9 -0.23 -8.52 9.30
C THR A 9 -1.54 -7.76 9.14
N THR A 10 -2.52 -8.39 8.50
CA THR A 10 -3.88 -7.86 8.36
C THR A 10 -4.56 -7.62 9.72
N ARG A 11 -4.12 -8.31 10.77
CA ARG A 11 -4.57 -8.15 12.17
C ARG A 11 -3.73 -7.14 12.97
N GLY A 12 -2.78 -6.46 12.32
CA GLY A 12 -2.01 -5.39 12.94
C GLY A 12 -0.92 -5.87 13.87
N ARG A 13 -0.38 -7.08 13.65
CA ARG A 13 0.82 -7.56 14.32
C ARG A 13 2.05 -7.22 13.49
N VAL A 14 3.11 -6.84 14.17
CA VAL A 14 4.46 -6.70 13.61
C VAL A 14 5.27 -7.92 14.04
N LEU A 15 5.85 -8.61 13.07
CA LEU A 15 6.83 -9.66 13.30
C LEU A 15 8.20 -9.23 12.75
N TRP A 16 9.26 -9.86 13.24
CA TRP A 16 10.62 -9.60 12.82
C TRP A 16 11.21 -10.87 12.25
N LEU A 17 11.88 -10.72 11.12
CA LEU A 17 12.73 -11.74 10.53
C LEU A 17 14.10 -11.12 10.37
N LYS A 18 15.11 -11.72 11.02
CA LYS A 18 16.48 -11.24 10.82
C LYS A 18 16.94 -11.76 9.46
N ALA A 19 17.66 -10.93 8.70
CA ALA A 19 18.07 -11.31 7.34
C ALA A 19 18.84 -12.64 7.28
N TYR A 20 19.60 -12.97 8.32
CA TYR A 20 20.34 -14.24 8.41
C TYR A 20 19.49 -15.46 8.75
N ASP A 21 18.25 -15.28 9.22
CA ASP A 21 17.30 -16.37 9.44
C ASP A 21 16.61 -16.80 8.12
N ILE A 22 16.82 -16.03 7.04
CA ILE A 22 16.32 -16.37 5.70
C ILE A 22 17.27 -17.42 5.10
N PRO A 23 16.77 -18.62 4.75
CA PRO A 23 17.61 -19.65 4.16
C PRO A 23 18.29 -19.13 2.89
N ALA A 24 19.61 -19.32 2.80
CA ALA A 24 20.31 -19.11 1.55
C ALA A 24 19.71 -20.04 0.49
N SER A 25 19.50 -19.51 -0.71
CA SER A 25 18.92 -20.24 -1.82
C SER A 25 19.56 -19.72 -3.10
N GLU A 26 19.72 -20.61 -4.07
CA GLU A 26 20.20 -20.23 -5.40
C GLU A 26 19.26 -19.19 -6.04
N LYS A 27 19.79 -18.35 -6.92
CA LYS A 27 19.06 -17.26 -7.57
C LYS A 27 17.75 -17.69 -8.25
N TYR A 28 17.71 -18.93 -8.75
CA TYR A 28 16.55 -19.51 -9.45
C TYR A 28 15.62 -20.34 -8.55
N SER A 29 15.99 -20.53 -7.27
CA SER A 29 15.14 -21.25 -6.33
C SER A 29 13.93 -20.40 -5.91
N LYS A 30 12.78 -21.04 -5.74
CA LYS A 30 11.56 -20.39 -5.22
C LYS A 30 11.69 -19.93 -3.76
N GLY A 31 12.77 -20.32 -3.08
CA GLY A 31 13.00 -20.03 -1.66
C GLY A 31 11.98 -20.73 -0.76
N ARG A 32 11.86 -20.24 0.48
CA ARG A 32 10.90 -20.74 1.47
C ARG A 32 9.75 -19.74 1.67
N ALA A 33 8.53 -20.26 1.78
CA ALA A 33 7.36 -19.42 2.02
C ALA A 33 7.51 -18.60 3.32
N ILE A 34 7.29 -17.29 3.22
CA ILE A 34 7.45 -16.37 4.36
C ILE A 34 6.47 -16.67 5.51
N THR A 35 5.28 -17.20 5.19
CA THR A 35 4.29 -17.67 6.19
C THR A 35 4.86 -18.77 7.07
N ASN A 36 5.68 -19.66 6.49
CA ASN A 36 6.30 -20.77 7.21
C ASN A 36 7.47 -20.28 8.07
N LEU A 37 8.19 -19.24 7.64
CA LEU A 37 9.27 -18.61 8.41
C LEU A 37 8.73 -17.82 9.61
N MET A 38 7.49 -17.34 9.53
CA MET A 38 6.86 -16.48 10.55
C MET A 38 5.78 -17.18 11.37
N GLU A 39 5.58 -18.49 11.14
CA GLU A 39 4.59 -19.33 11.82
C GLU A 39 3.17 -18.71 11.83
N LEU A 40 2.80 -18.10 10.71
CA LEU A 40 1.47 -17.46 10.56
C LEU A 40 0.42 -18.55 10.32
N LYS A 41 -0.65 -18.53 11.13
CA LYS A 41 -1.82 -19.42 10.95
C LYS A 41 -2.88 -18.74 10.10
N ASP A 42 -3.70 -17.88 10.69
CA ASP A 42 -4.87 -17.26 10.04
C ASP A 42 -4.66 -15.79 9.65
N GLU A 43 -3.40 -15.34 9.64
CA GLU A 43 -3.04 -13.96 9.34
C GLU A 43 -2.26 -13.87 8.03
N LYS A 44 -2.58 -12.86 7.23
CA LYS A 44 -1.85 -12.55 6.00
C LYS A 44 -0.88 -11.41 6.26
N ILE A 45 0.26 -11.44 5.59
CA ILE A 45 1.21 -10.33 5.57
C ILE A 45 0.64 -9.22 4.68
N THR A 46 0.60 -8.00 5.18
CA THR A 46 0.21 -6.79 4.46
C THR A 46 1.42 -6.11 3.82
N ASN A 47 2.50 -5.90 4.57
CA ASN A 47 3.72 -5.25 4.08
C ASN A 47 4.97 -5.86 4.70
N VAL A 48 6.07 -5.82 3.96
CA VAL A 48 7.42 -6.18 4.43
C VAL A 48 8.32 -4.94 4.33
N ILE A 49 8.87 -4.50 5.47
CA ILE A 49 9.63 -3.25 5.58
C ILE A 49 11.02 -3.55 6.13
N SER A 50 12.06 -3.15 5.41
CA SER A 50 13.44 -3.17 5.90
C SER A 50 13.76 -1.84 6.59
N VAL A 51 14.09 -1.88 7.88
CA VAL A 51 14.50 -0.69 8.65
C VAL A 51 15.96 -0.78 9.07
N LYS A 52 16.69 0.34 8.95
CA LYS A 52 18.10 0.45 9.38
C LYS A 52 18.22 1.02 10.79
N ASN A 53 17.36 1.98 11.14
CA ASN A 53 17.27 2.62 12.45
C ASN A 53 15.80 2.71 12.91
N PHE A 54 15.55 3.33 14.06
CA PHE A 54 14.22 3.44 14.66
C PHE A 54 13.77 4.90 14.83
N ASP A 55 14.32 5.82 14.04
CA ASP A 55 14.06 7.26 14.17
C ASP A 55 12.79 7.69 13.44
N ASP A 56 12.42 6.98 12.38
CA ASP A 56 11.20 7.25 11.60
C ASP A 56 9.93 6.69 12.27
N SER A 57 8.78 6.95 11.65
CA SER A 57 7.47 6.49 12.09
C SER A 57 6.87 5.51 11.09
N LEU A 58 6.02 4.59 11.56
CA LEU A 58 5.13 3.83 10.68
C LEU A 58 3.82 4.60 10.53
N PHE A 59 3.35 4.72 9.30
CA PHE A 59 2.00 5.16 8.98
C PHE A 59 1.18 3.95 8.55
N MET A 60 0.03 3.79 9.18
CA MET A 60 -0.87 2.64 9.00
C MET A 60 -2.21 3.15 8.50
N ALA A 61 -2.82 2.41 7.58
CA ALA A 61 -4.17 2.67 7.10
C ALA A 61 -5.00 1.38 7.16
N THR A 62 -6.27 1.54 7.51
CA THR A 62 -7.24 0.46 7.57
C THR A 62 -8.28 0.58 6.46
N LYS A 63 -8.97 -0.53 6.22
CA LYS A 63 -10.05 -0.63 5.23
C LYS A 63 -11.17 0.39 5.48
N LYS A 64 -11.49 0.68 6.74
CA LYS A 64 -12.50 1.68 7.14
C LYS A 64 -12.01 3.13 7.13
N GLY A 65 -10.82 3.41 6.62
CA GLY A 65 -10.29 4.77 6.53
C GLY A 65 -9.78 5.33 7.85
N VAL A 66 -9.45 4.45 8.81
CA VAL A 66 -8.71 4.83 10.02
C VAL A 66 -7.23 4.80 9.70
N VAL A 67 -6.51 5.80 10.22
CA VAL A 67 -5.06 5.91 10.10
C VAL A 67 -4.41 6.02 11.46
N LYS A 68 -3.17 5.56 11.56
CA LYS A 68 -2.37 5.63 12.78
C LYS A 68 -0.92 5.91 12.42
N ARG A 69 -0.31 6.84 13.15
CA ARG A 69 1.14 7.05 13.13
C ARG A 69 1.75 6.54 14.43
N ILE A 70 2.80 5.73 14.34
CA ILE A 70 3.48 5.15 15.51
C ILE A 70 4.99 5.13 15.29
N SER A 71 5.73 5.68 16.25
CA SER A 71 7.19 5.69 16.21
C SER A 71 7.77 4.28 16.12
N LEU A 72 8.78 4.09 15.26
CA LEU A 72 9.51 2.84 15.14
C LEU A 72 10.19 2.41 16.45
N LYS A 73 10.42 3.34 17.38
CA LYS A 73 10.98 3.08 18.72
C LYS A 73 10.14 2.10 19.54
N HIS A 74 8.81 2.06 19.32
CA HIS A 74 7.91 1.08 19.97
C HIS A 74 8.17 -0.38 19.56
N PHE A 75 8.99 -0.58 18.53
CA PHE A 75 9.31 -1.87 17.91
C PHE A 75 10.81 -2.19 17.98
N SER A 76 11.57 -1.44 18.76
CA SER A 76 13.03 -1.59 18.94
C SER A 76 13.44 -2.86 19.68
N LYS A 77 12.49 -3.50 20.39
CA LYS A 77 12.69 -4.75 21.15
C LYS A 77 11.85 -5.88 20.54
N PRO A 78 12.39 -6.64 19.56
CA PRO A 78 11.67 -7.74 18.91
C PRO A 78 11.23 -8.82 19.89
N ARG A 79 10.11 -9.47 19.59
CA ARG A 79 9.63 -10.67 20.30
C ARG A 79 9.28 -11.74 19.28
N ALA A 80 9.58 -13.01 19.58
CA ALA A 80 9.28 -14.13 18.70
C ALA A 80 7.78 -14.22 18.36
N SER A 81 6.91 -13.96 19.34
CA SER A 81 5.45 -13.94 19.18
C SER A 81 4.93 -12.79 18.31
N GLY A 82 5.78 -11.86 17.89
CA GLY A 82 5.36 -10.57 17.33
C GLY A 82 4.82 -9.61 18.40
N ILE A 83 4.50 -8.37 17.99
CA ILE A 83 3.91 -7.34 18.85
C ILE A 83 2.73 -6.68 18.12
N LYS A 84 1.65 -6.42 18.85
CA LYS A 84 0.51 -5.64 18.34
C LYS A 84 0.91 -4.19 18.08
N ALA A 85 0.66 -3.71 16.87
CA ALA A 85 0.94 -2.34 16.42
C ALA A 85 -0.30 -1.44 16.46
N ILE A 86 -1.49 -2.01 16.29
CA ILE A 86 -2.79 -1.32 16.26
C ILE A 86 -3.82 -2.15 17.03
N ASN A 87 -4.66 -1.49 17.82
CA ASN A 87 -5.73 -2.14 18.56
C ASN A 87 -7.06 -2.01 17.82
N PHE A 88 -7.43 -3.03 17.04
CA PHE A 88 -8.70 -3.04 16.33
C PHE A 88 -9.91 -3.07 17.28
N PRO A 89 -11.05 -2.48 16.88
CA PRO A 89 -12.32 -2.68 17.56
C PRO A 89 -12.69 -4.17 17.63
N PRO A 90 -13.49 -4.59 18.63
CA PRO A 90 -14.02 -5.94 18.70
C PRO A 90 -14.78 -6.37 17.43
N GLY A 91 -14.88 -7.68 17.22
CA GLY A 91 -15.74 -8.26 16.17
C GLY A 91 -15.19 -8.20 14.75
N ASP A 92 -13.85 -8.13 14.57
CA ASP A 92 -13.19 -8.24 13.26
C ASP A 92 -13.68 -7.26 12.20
N SER A 93 -14.23 -6.14 12.65
CA SER A 93 -14.97 -5.24 11.78
C SER A 93 -14.07 -4.38 10.88
N ASP A 94 -12.75 -4.43 11.05
CA ASP A 94 -11.79 -3.68 10.27
C ASP A 94 -10.48 -4.46 10.11
N ILE A 95 -9.72 -4.14 9.06
CA ILE A 95 -8.46 -4.79 8.73
C ILE A 95 -7.43 -3.75 8.31
N LEU A 96 -6.16 -4.08 8.53
CA LEU A 96 -5.04 -3.28 8.03
C LEU A 96 -4.90 -3.49 6.52
N ILE A 97 -4.87 -2.41 5.74
CA ILE A 97 -4.68 -2.47 4.27
C ILE A 97 -3.29 -2.05 3.83
N GLY A 98 -2.57 -1.29 4.66
CA GLY A 98 -1.24 -0.81 4.29
C GLY A 98 -0.47 -0.27 5.48
N VAL A 99 0.83 -0.50 5.45
CA VAL A 99 1.80 0.05 6.41
C VAL A 99 3.03 0.53 5.65
N GLU A 100 3.38 1.79 5.84
CA GLU A 100 4.54 2.40 5.21
C GLU A 100 5.40 3.14 6.24
N VAL A 101 6.69 3.30 5.94
CA VAL A 101 7.57 4.18 6.72
C VAL A 101 7.34 5.61 6.28
N VAL A 102 7.15 6.51 7.24
CA VAL A 102 6.95 7.93 6.98
C VAL A 102 7.98 8.76 7.74
N LYS A 103 8.58 9.71 7.02
CA LYS A 103 9.53 10.69 7.52
C LYS A 103 8.83 12.00 7.86
N PRO A 104 9.46 12.90 8.64
CA PRO A 104 8.92 14.22 8.92
C PRO A 104 8.54 14.97 7.64
N LYS A 105 7.47 15.77 7.72
CA LYS A 105 6.93 16.59 6.62
C LYS A 105 6.45 15.83 5.37
N GLN A 106 6.51 14.50 5.33
CA GLN A 106 5.94 13.76 4.22
C GLN A 106 4.41 13.79 4.23
N GLU A 107 3.85 13.75 3.04
CA GLU A 107 2.42 13.71 2.82
C GLU A 107 2.00 12.28 2.48
N VAL A 108 0.74 11.97 2.77
CA VAL A 108 0.15 10.67 2.47
C VAL A 108 -1.05 10.83 1.56
N LEU A 109 -1.31 9.81 0.77
CA LEU A 109 -2.53 9.67 -0.02
C LEU A 109 -3.23 8.37 0.31
N LEU A 110 -4.52 8.45 0.62
CA LEU A 110 -5.40 7.29 0.69
C LEU A 110 -6.30 7.29 -0.52
N ALA A 111 -6.43 6.16 -1.21
CA ALA A 111 -7.41 5.99 -2.27
C ALA A 111 -8.49 4.98 -1.86
N THR A 112 -9.71 5.20 -2.38
CA THR A 112 -10.86 4.36 -2.09
C THR A 112 -11.28 3.56 -3.32
N LYS A 113 -11.92 2.43 -3.04
CA LYS A 113 -12.49 1.51 -4.01
C LYS A 113 -13.44 2.20 -4.98
N LYS A 114 -14.22 3.18 -4.50
CA LYS A 114 -15.18 3.96 -5.28
C LYS A 114 -14.62 5.26 -5.87
N GLY A 115 -13.31 5.39 -6.02
CA GLY A 115 -12.74 6.43 -6.87
C GLY A 115 -12.52 7.77 -6.16
N LYS A 116 -12.46 7.79 -4.83
CA LYS A 116 -12.02 8.95 -4.06
C LYS A 116 -10.56 8.83 -3.66
N ALA A 117 -9.91 9.97 -3.45
CA ALA A 117 -8.62 10.02 -2.79
C ALA A 117 -8.51 11.25 -1.90
N ILE A 118 -7.80 11.14 -0.78
CA ILE A 118 -7.47 12.27 0.10
C ILE A 118 -5.96 12.38 0.23
N ARG A 119 -5.45 13.62 0.19
CA ARG A 119 -4.04 13.95 0.42
C ARG A 119 -3.93 14.91 1.60
N PHE A 120 -3.08 14.59 2.57
CA PHE A 120 -2.85 15.39 3.77
C PHE A 120 -1.44 15.14 4.34
N ASN A 121 -0.98 16.01 5.25
CA ASN A 121 0.34 15.82 5.88
C ASN A 121 0.29 14.65 6.87
N ALA A 122 1.29 13.78 6.87
CA ALA A 122 1.34 12.66 7.83
C ALA A 122 1.32 13.14 9.29
N GLU A 123 1.86 14.33 9.56
CA GLU A 123 1.94 14.95 10.88
C GLU A 123 0.59 15.45 11.42
N ASP A 124 -0.44 15.60 10.56
CA ASP A 124 -1.82 15.85 11.00
C ASP A 124 -2.39 14.68 11.84
N VAL A 125 -1.70 13.53 11.79
CA VAL A 125 -1.89 12.39 12.68
C VAL A 125 -0.81 12.42 13.75
N ARG A 126 -1.18 12.72 14.99
CA ARG A 126 -0.27 12.62 16.13
C ARG A 126 0.29 11.21 16.27
N GLU A 127 1.52 11.09 16.77
CA GLU A 127 2.06 9.79 17.13
C GLU A 127 1.26 9.18 18.29
N MET A 128 1.06 7.86 18.23
CA MET A 128 0.31 7.12 19.23
C MET A 128 1.03 5.82 19.62
N GLY A 129 0.77 5.36 20.85
CA GLY A 129 1.28 4.09 21.33
C GLY A 129 0.54 2.87 20.74
N ARG A 130 1.07 1.68 21.00
CA ARG A 130 0.57 0.40 20.45
C ARG A 130 -0.89 0.07 20.79
N ALA A 131 -1.38 0.50 21.96
CA ALA A 131 -2.72 0.19 22.46
C ALA A 131 -3.86 0.97 21.77
N SER A 132 -3.55 1.98 20.95
CA SER A 132 -4.58 2.76 20.24
C SER A 132 -5.01 2.12 18.93
N TYR A 133 -6.24 2.43 18.51
CA TYR A 133 -6.75 2.10 17.18
C TYR A 133 -6.23 3.09 16.13
N GLY A 134 -6.55 4.38 16.27
CA GLY A 134 -6.15 5.41 15.31
C GLY A 134 -7.16 6.54 15.27
N VAL A 135 -7.09 7.37 14.23
CA VAL A 135 -8.01 8.47 13.96
C VAL A 135 -8.51 8.39 12.52
N THR A 136 -9.63 9.04 12.21
CA THR A 136 -10.13 9.09 10.83
C THR A 136 -9.13 9.78 9.90
N GLY A 137 -8.71 9.06 8.86
CA GLY A 137 -7.89 9.56 7.76
C GLY A 137 -8.75 10.06 6.60
N ILE A 138 -9.74 9.27 6.19
CA ILE A 138 -10.73 9.62 5.16
C ILE A 138 -12.15 9.27 5.62
N LYS A 139 -13.12 10.14 5.34
CA LYS A 139 -14.54 9.83 5.53
C LYS A 139 -15.06 9.09 4.31
N LEU A 140 -15.45 7.83 4.53
CA LEU A 140 -16.05 6.97 3.52
C LEU A 140 -17.56 7.22 3.44
N ASN A 141 -18.16 6.98 2.27
CA ASN A 141 -19.62 7.06 2.08
C ASN A 141 -20.17 5.67 1.72
N GLY A 142 -21.23 5.24 2.40
CA GLY A 142 -21.86 3.94 2.16
C GLY A 142 -20.88 2.77 2.35
N ASN A 143 -20.83 1.85 1.39
CA ASN A 143 -19.92 0.70 1.36
C ASN A 143 -18.60 0.98 0.60
N ASP A 144 -18.13 2.23 0.58
CA ASP A 144 -16.78 2.53 0.10
C ASP A 144 -15.72 2.07 1.11
N GLU A 145 -14.52 1.79 0.63
CA GLU A 145 -13.44 1.17 1.41
C GLU A 145 -12.11 1.72 0.93
N VAL A 146 -11.14 1.89 1.83
CA VAL A 146 -9.77 2.25 1.44
C VAL A 146 -9.09 1.02 0.84
N VAL A 147 -8.45 1.22 -0.31
CA VAL A 147 -7.74 0.17 -1.06
C VAL A 147 -6.23 0.36 -1.08
N SER A 148 -5.74 1.57 -0.81
CA SER A 148 -4.30 1.86 -0.83
C SER A 148 -3.91 3.00 0.11
N LEU A 149 -2.65 2.95 0.53
CA LEU A 149 -1.94 3.99 1.26
C LEU A 149 -0.64 4.25 0.52
N GLU A 150 -0.41 5.50 0.12
CA GLU A 150 0.83 5.95 -0.51
C GLU A 150 1.51 6.99 0.37
N ILE A 151 2.83 6.85 0.56
CA ILE A 151 3.67 7.96 1.01
C ILE A 151 4.13 8.71 -0.22
N LEU A 152 3.88 10.02 -0.26
CA LEU A 152 4.13 10.83 -1.43
C LEU A 152 5.60 11.27 -1.50
N ASP A 153 6.38 10.56 -2.31
CA ASP A 153 7.78 10.89 -2.62
C ASP A 153 8.05 10.98 -4.14
N THR A 154 7.02 10.76 -4.97
CA THR A 154 7.11 10.82 -6.44
C THR A 154 6.19 11.89 -7.02
N LYS A 155 6.25 12.09 -8.35
CA LYS A 155 5.49 13.12 -9.05
C LYS A 155 4.06 12.72 -9.41
N ALA A 156 3.76 11.43 -9.51
CA ALA A 156 2.48 10.96 -10.01
C ALA A 156 1.94 9.75 -9.22
N ILE A 157 0.62 9.62 -9.22
CA ILE A 157 -0.11 8.46 -8.71
C ILE A 157 -0.63 7.67 -9.90
N LEU A 158 -0.20 6.42 -10.01
CA LEU A 158 -0.83 5.45 -10.88
C LEU A 158 -2.06 4.88 -10.18
N THR A 159 -3.18 4.82 -10.87
CA THR A 159 -4.39 4.12 -10.41
C THR A 159 -4.75 3.02 -11.40
N ILE A 160 -5.06 1.82 -10.91
CA ILE A 160 -5.52 0.69 -11.71
C ILE A 160 -6.89 0.20 -11.21
N THR A 161 -7.74 -0.22 -12.14
CA THR A 161 -9.10 -0.69 -11.87
C THR A 161 -9.27 -2.16 -12.23
N LYS A 162 -10.35 -2.75 -11.71
CA LYS A 162 -10.65 -4.18 -11.84
C LYS A 162 -10.73 -4.65 -13.29
N LYS A 163 -11.19 -3.81 -14.23
CA LYS A 163 -11.30 -4.14 -15.66
C LYS A 163 -10.09 -3.70 -16.50
N GLY A 164 -8.94 -3.46 -15.86
CA GLY A 164 -7.69 -3.17 -16.56
C GLY A 164 -7.56 -1.74 -17.10
N TYR A 165 -8.42 -0.82 -16.64
CA TYR A 165 -8.27 0.61 -16.92
C TYR A 165 -7.44 1.28 -15.85
N GLY A 166 -6.66 2.28 -16.24
CA GLY A 166 -5.90 3.08 -15.31
C GLY A 166 -5.26 4.29 -15.96
N LYS A 167 -4.50 5.04 -15.17
CA LYS A 167 -3.81 6.26 -15.60
C LYS A 167 -2.83 6.72 -14.53
N ARG A 168 -1.90 7.57 -14.94
CA ARG A 168 -1.10 8.39 -14.04
C ARG A 168 -1.73 9.76 -13.90
N SER A 169 -1.82 10.29 -12.69
CA SER A 169 -2.24 11.68 -12.42
C SER A 169 -1.22 12.33 -11.52
N LEU A 170 -0.91 13.60 -11.75
CA LEU A 170 0.13 14.29 -10.98
C LEU A 170 -0.31 14.43 -9.53
N VAL A 171 0.64 14.31 -8.60
CA VAL A 171 0.39 14.48 -7.17
C VAL A 171 -0.17 15.88 -6.89
N GLU A 172 0.32 16.90 -7.59
CA GLU A 172 -0.16 18.28 -7.49
C GLU A 172 -1.63 18.46 -7.88
N ASP A 173 -2.15 17.62 -8.77
CA ASP A 173 -3.57 17.66 -9.08
C ASP A 173 -4.36 17.36 -7.81
N TYR A 174 -3.92 16.44 -6.94
CA TYR A 174 -4.60 16.15 -5.69
C TYR A 174 -4.41 17.31 -4.72
N ARG A 175 -5.42 18.18 -4.62
CA ARG A 175 -5.43 19.26 -3.64
C ARG A 175 -5.15 18.71 -2.24
N LYS A 176 -4.16 19.30 -1.57
CA LYS A 176 -3.90 19.04 -0.15
C LYS A 176 -5.07 19.55 0.69
N THR A 177 -5.53 18.70 1.61
CA THR A 177 -6.62 18.97 2.54
C THR A 177 -6.22 18.51 3.94
N SER A 178 -7.00 18.86 4.96
CA SER A 178 -6.90 18.20 6.26
C SER A 178 -7.40 16.76 6.17
N ARG A 179 -6.88 15.88 7.05
CA ARG A 179 -7.44 14.53 7.24
C ARG A 179 -8.92 14.56 7.62
N ALA A 180 -9.58 13.40 7.55
CA ALA A 180 -11.01 13.22 7.83
C ALA A 180 -11.95 13.99 6.87
N GLY A 181 -11.46 14.42 5.71
CA GLY A 181 -12.27 14.88 4.60
C GLY A 181 -12.86 13.72 3.78
N LYS A 182 -13.76 14.03 2.84
CA LYS A 182 -14.31 13.06 1.87
C LYS A 182 -13.38 12.80 0.68
N GLY A 183 -12.29 13.58 0.56
CA GLY A 183 -11.37 13.52 -0.58
C GLY A 183 -11.94 14.12 -1.87
N VAL A 184 -11.15 14.01 -2.93
CA VAL A 184 -11.45 14.42 -4.31
C VAL A 184 -11.66 13.20 -5.20
N ILE A 185 -12.17 13.41 -6.42
CA ILE A 185 -12.24 12.33 -7.42
C ILE A 185 -10.81 11.95 -7.85
N ASN A 186 -10.50 10.66 -7.74
CA ASN A 186 -9.26 10.01 -8.18
C ASN A 186 -9.41 9.42 -9.60
N LEU A 187 -10.52 8.73 -9.84
CA LEU A 187 -10.86 8.13 -11.12
C LEU A 187 -12.38 8.09 -11.26
N LYS A 188 -12.89 8.45 -12.44
CA LYS A 188 -14.33 8.33 -12.74
C LYS A 188 -14.66 6.87 -13.00
N ILE A 189 -15.23 6.20 -11.99
CA ILE A 189 -15.67 4.81 -12.11
C ILE A 189 -16.90 4.73 -13.00
N THR A 190 -16.87 3.75 -13.90
CA THR A 190 -17.98 3.36 -14.77
C THR A 190 -18.08 1.85 -14.80
N ASP A 191 -19.15 1.32 -15.37
CA ASP A 191 -19.27 -0.12 -15.62
C ASP A 191 -18.13 -0.65 -16.51
N LYS A 192 -17.55 0.20 -17.35
CA LYS A 192 -16.42 -0.16 -18.22
C LYS A 192 -15.11 -0.31 -17.46
N THR A 193 -14.86 0.52 -16.44
CA THR A 193 -13.61 0.47 -15.65
C THR A 193 -13.71 -0.52 -14.51
N GLY A 194 -14.89 -0.65 -13.90
CA GLY A 194 -15.02 -1.25 -12.59
C GLY A 194 -14.34 -0.41 -11.50
N GLU A 195 -14.32 -0.97 -10.30
CA GLU A 195 -13.78 -0.36 -9.09
C GLU A 195 -12.25 -0.27 -9.11
N ILE A 196 -11.69 0.65 -8.31
CA ILE A 196 -10.24 0.74 -8.13
C ILE A 196 -9.75 -0.49 -7.36
N VAL A 197 -8.65 -1.08 -7.84
CA VAL A 197 -7.96 -2.19 -7.16
C VAL A 197 -6.91 -1.64 -6.21
N THR A 198 -6.02 -0.78 -6.70
CA THR A 198 -4.97 -0.14 -5.89
C THR A 198 -4.41 1.09 -6.59
N THR A 199 -3.53 1.82 -5.90
CA THR A 199 -2.69 2.87 -6.46
C THR A 199 -1.22 2.55 -6.27
N ALA A 200 -0.35 3.35 -6.89
CA ALA A 200 1.08 3.37 -6.59
C ALA A 200 1.63 4.79 -6.80
N SER A 201 2.43 5.29 -5.87
CA SER A 201 3.28 6.47 -6.10
C SER A 201 4.40 6.10 -7.05
N VAL A 202 4.44 6.74 -8.23
CA VAL A 202 5.33 6.39 -9.35
C VAL A 202 6.06 7.59 -9.95
N ASN A 203 7.21 7.33 -10.55
CA ASN A 203 7.96 8.20 -11.45
C ASN A 203 7.85 7.71 -12.90
N ASP A 204 8.36 8.49 -13.85
CA ASP A 204 8.25 8.17 -15.28
C ASP A 204 8.98 6.88 -15.68
N LYS A 205 10.12 6.62 -15.03
CA LYS A 205 11.01 5.49 -15.32
C LYS A 205 10.66 4.22 -14.54
N ASP A 206 9.64 4.26 -13.69
CA ASP A 206 9.25 3.07 -12.95
C ASP A 206 8.58 2.06 -13.89
N SER A 207 8.63 0.79 -13.49
CA SER A 207 7.87 -0.27 -14.15
C SER A 207 6.89 -0.91 -13.18
N ILE A 208 5.85 -1.53 -13.73
CA ILE A 208 4.79 -2.17 -12.95
C ILE A 208 4.56 -3.61 -13.40
N ILE A 209 4.19 -4.44 -12.44
CA ILE A 209 3.66 -5.78 -12.66
C ILE A 209 2.20 -5.77 -12.25
N ILE A 210 1.33 -6.21 -13.14
CA ILE A 210 -0.10 -6.38 -12.90
C ILE A 210 -0.40 -7.88 -12.88
N THR A 211 -1.15 -8.31 -11.87
CA THR A 211 -1.61 -9.70 -11.76
C THR A 211 -3.11 -9.79 -11.92
N THR A 212 -3.59 -10.84 -12.58
CA THR A 212 -5.03 -11.10 -12.78
C THR A 212 -5.52 -12.30 -12.00
N ALA A 213 -6.83 -12.41 -11.83
CA ALA A 213 -7.48 -13.50 -11.10
C ALA A 213 -7.26 -14.87 -11.75
N LYS A 214 -7.06 -14.91 -13.08
CA LYS A 214 -6.69 -16.13 -13.82
C LYS A 214 -5.17 -16.41 -13.82
N GLY A 215 -4.38 -15.68 -13.03
CA GLY A 215 -2.95 -15.92 -12.86
C GLY A 215 -2.07 -15.34 -13.97
N ILE A 216 -2.60 -14.44 -14.81
CA ILE A 216 -1.79 -13.76 -15.83
C ILE A 216 -0.96 -12.67 -15.14
N VAL A 217 0.33 -12.65 -15.44
CA VAL A 217 1.28 -11.64 -14.94
C VAL A 217 1.75 -10.79 -16.11
N ILE A 218 1.58 -9.47 -16.01
CA ILE A 218 1.84 -8.53 -17.09
C ILE A 218 2.79 -7.46 -16.60
N ARG A 219 3.94 -7.33 -17.27
CA ARG A 219 4.93 -6.29 -17.02
C ARG A 219 4.74 -5.13 -17.99
N THR A 220 4.81 -3.90 -17.50
CA THR A 220 4.64 -2.70 -18.33
C THR A 220 5.49 -1.55 -17.79
N SER A 221 6.23 -0.88 -18.68
CA SER A 221 6.92 0.38 -18.37
C SER A 221 5.91 1.53 -18.29
N LEU A 222 6.08 2.43 -17.32
CA LEU A 222 5.21 3.59 -17.15
C LEU A 222 5.42 4.68 -18.20
N GLU A 223 6.53 4.66 -18.94
CA GLU A 223 6.78 5.59 -20.05
C GLU A 223 5.64 5.54 -21.09
N ASN A 224 5.05 4.35 -21.28
CA ASN A 224 3.95 4.13 -22.22
C ASN A 224 2.56 4.51 -21.65
N ILE A 225 2.47 4.84 -20.37
CA ILE A 225 1.19 5.19 -19.72
C ILE A 225 1.15 6.70 -19.56
N ARG A 226 0.33 7.39 -20.36
CA ARG A 226 0.23 8.85 -20.29
C ARG A 226 -0.25 9.38 -18.94
N VAL A 227 0.23 10.57 -18.59
CA VAL A 227 -0.30 11.39 -17.49
C VAL A 227 -1.62 12.04 -17.93
N MET A 228 -2.61 12.04 -17.06
CA MET A 228 -3.94 12.58 -17.32
C MET A 228 -4.56 13.15 -16.04
N GLY A 229 -5.50 14.08 -16.19
CA GLY A 229 -6.24 14.61 -15.05
C GLY A 229 -7.02 13.56 -14.26
N ARG A 230 -7.14 13.77 -12.95
CA ARG A 230 -7.78 12.85 -11.99
C ARG A 230 -9.27 12.59 -12.22
N ALA A 231 -10.04 13.54 -12.75
CA ALA A 231 -11.48 13.35 -12.93
C ALA A 231 -11.87 12.59 -14.22
N THR A 232 -10.95 11.80 -14.80
CA THR A 232 -11.14 11.01 -16.02
C THR A 232 -11.21 9.50 -15.75
N GLN A 233 -11.69 8.71 -16.71
CA GLN A 233 -11.74 7.24 -16.64
C GLN A 233 -10.38 6.55 -16.87
N GLY A 234 -9.40 7.26 -17.42
CA GLY A 234 -8.11 6.70 -17.84
C GLY A 234 -8.15 5.96 -19.18
N VAL A 235 -7.14 5.13 -19.41
CA VAL A 235 -6.96 4.30 -20.61
C VAL A 235 -6.89 2.83 -20.23
N ARG A 236 -7.08 1.92 -21.19
CA ARG A 236 -6.88 0.49 -20.96
C ARG A 236 -5.37 0.24 -20.88
N ILE A 237 -4.89 -0.19 -19.71
CA ILE A 237 -3.50 -0.61 -19.49
C ILE A 237 -3.35 -2.09 -19.83
N VAL A 238 -4.36 -2.90 -19.52
CA VAL A 238 -4.35 -4.35 -19.75
C VAL A 238 -5.61 -4.78 -20.50
N LYS A 239 -5.43 -5.61 -21.53
CA LYS A 239 -6.53 -6.33 -22.16
C LYS A 239 -6.76 -7.64 -21.40
N LEU A 240 -7.91 -7.75 -20.74
CA LEU A 240 -8.29 -8.92 -19.97
C LEU A 240 -9.06 -9.92 -20.84
N GLN A 241 -8.90 -11.20 -20.53
CA GLN A 241 -9.73 -12.26 -21.09
C GLN A 241 -11.15 -12.22 -20.49
N GLN A 242 -12.10 -12.89 -21.14
CA GLN A 242 -13.46 -12.97 -20.63
C GLN A 242 -13.49 -13.61 -19.23
N GLY A 243 -14.20 -12.96 -18.30
CA GLY A 243 -14.29 -13.38 -16.91
C GLY A 243 -13.03 -13.14 -16.06
N ASP A 244 -11.98 -12.55 -16.62
CA ASP A 244 -10.78 -12.19 -15.87
C ASP A 244 -10.85 -10.76 -15.31
N TYR A 245 -10.07 -10.49 -14.27
CA TYR A 245 -9.97 -9.16 -13.66
C TYR A 245 -8.63 -8.95 -12.97
N VAL A 246 -8.21 -7.69 -12.89
CA VAL A 246 -7.00 -7.30 -12.16
C VAL A 246 -7.20 -7.56 -10.67
N THR A 247 -6.25 -8.24 -10.05
CA THR A 247 -6.22 -8.50 -8.60
C THR A 247 -5.23 -7.60 -7.87
N ASP A 248 -4.11 -7.26 -8.49
CA ASP A 248 -3.07 -6.46 -7.85
C ASP A 248 -2.15 -5.75 -8.86
N LEU A 249 -1.43 -4.73 -8.38
CA LEU A 249 -0.38 -4.04 -9.09
C LEU A 249 0.78 -3.73 -8.14
N VAL A 250 1.99 -4.04 -8.58
CA VAL A 250 3.21 -3.76 -7.83
C VAL A 250 4.17 -2.93 -8.69
N LYS A 251 4.69 -1.86 -8.10
CA LYS A 251 5.81 -1.09 -8.67
C LYS A 251 7.12 -1.83 -8.43
N PHE A 252 7.99 -1.89 -9.42
CA PHE A 252 9.35 -2.37 -9.27
C PHE A 252 10.32 -1.46 -10.02
N ILE A 253 11.56 -1.44 -9.56
CA ILE A 253 12.67 -0.76 -10.23
C ILE A 253 13.36 -1.82 -11.08
N GLU A 254 13.56 -1.54 -12.36
CA GLU A 254 14.47 -2.36 -13.17
C GLU A 254 15.88 -2.21 -12.59
N ILE A 255 16.39 -3.28 -12.00
CA ILE A 255 17.81 -3.36 -11.68
C ILE A 255 18.49 -3.47 -13.05
N GLY A 256 19.17 -2.42 -13.48
CA GLY A 256 20.02 -2.49 -14.67
C GLY A 256 20.97 -3.66 -14.52
N GLU A 257 21.18 -4.42 -15.60
CA GLU A 257 22.26 -5.40 -15.64
C GLU A 257 23.56 -4.65 -15.35
N GLU A 258 24.15 -4.89 -14.18
CA GLU A 258 25.56 -4.61 -13.97
C GLU A 258 26.31 -5.57 -14.90
N GLY A 259 26.83 -5.02 -16.00
CA GLY A 259 27.83 -5.67 -16.83
C GLY A 259 29.18 -5.76 -16.11
#